data_AF-A0A2D5H8S2-F1
#
_entry.id   AF-A0A2D5H8S2-F1
#
_cell.length_a   1.000
_cell.length_b   1.000
_cell.length_c   1.000
_cell.angle_alpha   90.00
_cell.angle_beta   90.00
_cell.angle_gamma   90.00
#
_symmetry.space_group_name_H-M   'P 1'
#
loop_
_entity.id
_entity.type
_entity.pdbx_description
1 polymer ?
#
loop_
_entity_poly.entity_id
_entity_poly.type
_entity_poly.pdbx_seq_one_letter_code
_entity_poly.pdbx_strand_id
1 'polypeptide(L)' 'MADLYQKALESERRSLWAECRLKGLAKDTPARIRIAELDELLAQHKAKKGVPLRPSGSDAKTP' A
#
# COMPACT_ATOMS: atom_id res chain seq x y z
N MET A 1 7.57 -11.84 16.07
CA MET A 1 8.37 -11.46 14.88
C MET A 1 7.46 -11.03 13.73
N ALA A 2 6.56 -10.06 13.95
CA ALA A 2 5.35 -9.90 13.11
C ALA A 2 5.37 -8.75 12.10
N ASP A 3 6.49 -8.07 11.88
CA ASP A 3 6.53 -6.87 11.02
C ASP A 3 7.79 -6.72 10.17
N LEU A 4 8.72 -7.69 10.18
CA LEU A 4 9.93 -7.60 9.34
C LEU A 4 9.59 -7.56 7.85
N TYR A 5 8.58 -8.32 7.43
CA TYR A 5 8.11 -8.33 6.05
C TYR A 5 7.50 -7.00 5.63
N GLN A 6 6.63 -6.42 6.46
CA GLN A 6 6.04 -5.10 6.18
C GLN A 6 7.11 -4.01 6.16
N LYS A 7 8.06 -4.04 7.11
CA LYS A 7 9.18 -3.10 7.14
C LYS A 7 10.09 -3.24 5.92
N ALA A 8 10.29 -4.46 5.41
CA ALA A 8 11.04 -4.70 4.19
C ALA A 8 10.35 -4.08 2.97
N LEU A 9 9.04 -4.31 2.82
CA LEU A 9 8.24 -3.70 1.75
C LEU A 9 8.21 -2.17 1.82
N GLU A 10 8.08 -1.61 3.03
CA GLU A 10 8.14 -0.15 3.25
C GLU A 10 9.51 0.44 2.91
N SER A 11 10.59 -0.28 3.24
CA SER A 11 11.97 0.11 2.90
C SER A 11 12.20 0.08 1.39
N GLU A 12 11.78 -0.99 0.71
CA GLU A 12 11.91 -1.16 -0.74
C GLU A 12 11.14 -0.07 -1.50
N ARG A 13 9.89 0.23 -1.07
CA ARG A 13 9.08 1.33 -1.62
C ARG A 13 9.80 2.67 -1.49
N ARG A 14 10.36 2.97 -0.31
CA ARG A 14 11.06 4.24 -0.05
C ARG A 14 12.30 4.38 -0.90
N SER A 15 13.10 3.31 -1.05
CA SER A 15 14.30 3.31 -1.88
C SER A 15 13.97 3.56 -3.35
N LEU A 16 12.96 2.86 -3.89
CA LEU A 16 12.50 3.07 -5.27
C LEU A 16 11.95 4.48 -5.47
N TRP A 17 11.23 5.03 -4.50
CA TRP A 17 10.71 6.39 -4.58
C TRP A 17 11.84 7.44 -4.54
N ALA A 18 12.86 7.22 -3.70
CA ALA A 18 14.05 8.07 -3.65
C ALA A 18 14.85 8.01 -4.96
N GLU A 19 15.03 6.82 -5.54
CA GLU A 19 15.68 6.64 -6.83
C GLU A 19 14.90 7.32 -7.96
N CYS A 20 13.56 7.15 -7.99
CA CYS A 20 12.70 7.83 -8.94
C CYS A 20 12.80 9.36 -8.85
N ARG A 21 12.86 9.89 -7.62
CA ARG A 21 12.98 11.33 -7.38
C ARG A 21 14.36 11.85 -7.76
N LEU A 22 15.41 11.12 -7.42
CA LEU A 22 16.80 11.51 -7.69
C LEU A 22 17.12 11.48 -9.19
N LYS A 23 16.62 10.46 -9.91
CA LYS A 23 16.82 10.33 -11.35
C LYS A 23 15.81 11.11 -12.20
N GLY A 24 14.78 11.70 -11.59
CA GLY A 24 13.71 12.40 -12.32
C GLY A 24 12.93 11.47 -13.26
N LEU A 25 12.71 10.22 -12.86
CA LEU A 25 12.11 9.20 -13.72
C LEU A 25 10.65 9.54 -14.05
N ALA A 26 10.31 9.36 -15.33
CA ALA A 26 8.95 9.52 -15.84
C ALA A 26 7.97 8.56 -15.14
N LYS A 27 6.68 8.90 -15.19
CA LYS A 27 5.62 8.15 -14.49
C LYS A 27 5.44 6.72 -15.03
N ASP A 28 5.80 6.49 -16.29
CA ASP A 28 5.67 5.19 -16.97
C ASP A 28 6.89 4.26 -16.77
N THR A 29 7.74 4.57 -15.80
CA THR A 29 8.91 3.73 -15.53
C THR A 29 8.53 2.49 -14.72
N PRO A 30 9.22 1.36 -14.92
CA PRO A 30 8.95 0.12 -14.19
C PRO A 30 9.09 0.29 -12.68
N ALA A 31 9.92 1.23 -12.22
CA ALA A 31 10.05 1.57 -10.80
C ALA A 31 8.74 2.13 -10.20
N ARG A 32 7.96 2.91 -10.96
CA ARG A 32 6.66 3.44 -10.52
C ARG A 32 5.59 2.36 -10.46
N ILE A 33 5.59 1.45 -11.44
CA ILE A 33 4.72 0.26 -11.43
C ILE A 33 5.01 -0.58 -10.19
N ARG A 34 6.29 -0.81 -9.89
CA ARG A 34 6.71 -1.56 -8.71
C ARG A 34 6.31 -0.90 -7.40
N ILE A 35 6.38 0.43 -7.31
CA ILE A 35 5.89 1.19 -6.14
C ILE A 35 4.39 0.99 -5.93
N ALA A 36 3.59 0.98 -7.01
CA ALA A 36 2.15 0.75 -6.94
C ALA A 36 1.81 -0.66 -6.43
N GLU A 37 2.51 -1.68 -6.93
CA GLU A 37 2.38 -3.07 -6.44
C GLU A 37 2.74 -3.18 -4.94
N LEU A 38 3.83 -2.54 -4.51
CA LEU A 38 4.23 -2.51 -3.10
C LEU A 38 3.19 -1.81 -2.23
N ASP A 39 2.57 -0.72 -2.72
CA ASP A 39 1.50 -0.01 -2.03
C ASP A 39 0.25 -0.89 -1.87
N GLU A 40 -0.14 -1.66 -2.89
CA GLU A 40 -1.24 -2.62 -2.80
C GLU A 40 -0.94 -3.74 -1.80
N LEU A 41 0.27 -4.32 -1.82
CA LEU A 41 0.68 -5.36 -0.88
C LEU A 41 0.67 -4.85 0.57
N LEU A 42 1.14 -3.63 0.79
CA LEU A 42 1.09 -2.97 2.11
C LEU A 42 -0.34 -2.70 2.56
N ALA A 43 -1.22 -2.28 1.64
CA ALA A 43 -2.64 -2.05 1.94
C ALA A 43 -3.35 -3.36 2.31
N GLN A 44 -3.10 -4.45 1.57
CA GLN A 44 -3.65 -5.77 1.88
C GLN A 44 -3.18 -6.28 3.24
N HIS A 45 -1.89 -6.11 3.57
CA HIS A 45 -1.35 -6.48 4.88
C HIS A 45 -1.94 -5.64 6.03
N LYS A 46 -2.11 -4.33 5.82
CA LYS A 46 -2.76 -3.44 6.80
C LYS A 46 -4.24 -3.75 6.98
N ALA A 47 -4.97 -4.02 5.90
CA ALA A 47 -6.37 -4.44 5.96
C ALA A 47 -6.52 -5.78 6.71
N LYS A 48 -5.62 -6.74 6.48
CA LYS A 48 -5.58 -8.01 7.22
C LYS A 48 -5.32 -7.83 8.72
N LYS A 49 -4.52 -6.83 9.10
CA LYS A 49 -4.29 -6.50 10.52
C LYS A 49 -5.36 -5.58 11.13
N GLY A 50 -6.21 -4.96 10.30
CA GLY A 50 -7.12 -3.87 10.69
C GLY A 50 -8.62 -4.14 10.54
N VAL A 51 -9.06 -5.34 10.16
CA VAL A 51 -10.49 -5.65 10.02
C VAL A 51 -10.97 -6.57 11.15
N PRO A 52 -11.70 -6.05 12.15
CA PRO A 52 -12.96 -6.68 12.52
C PRO A 52 -13.93 -6.41 11.36
N LEU A 53 -14.45 -7.47 10.76
CA LEU A 53 -15.42 -7.40 9.69
C LEU A 53 -16.69 -6.69 10.21
N ARG A 54 -16.94 -5.45 9.78
CA ARG A 54 -18.32 -4.94 9.73
C ARG A 54 -18.48 -3.88 8.62
N PRO A 55 -19.19 -4.20 7.53
CA PRO A 55 -19.81 -3.16 6.71
C PRO A 55 -21.01 -2.65 7.52
N SER A 56 -20.88 -1.50 8.18
CA SER A 56 -22.00 -0.79 8.80
C SER A 56 -22.24 0.51 8.04
N GLY A 57 -22.66 0.34 6.79
CA GLY A 57 -23.26 1.40 5.99
C GLY A 57 -24.52 0.84 5.35
N SER A 58 -25.64 1.03 6.03
CA SER A 58 -26.96 1.02 5.40
C SER A 58 -27.95 1.65 6.37
N ASP A 59 -27.97 2.98 6.34
CA ASP A 59 -29.20 3.75 6.38
C ASP A 59 -30.30 3.02 5.62
N ALA A 60 -31.29 2.52 6.33
CA ALA A 60 -32.57 2.10 5.77
C ALA A 60 -33.68 2.63 6.68
N LYS A 61 -33.94 3.93 6.53
CA LYS A 61 -35.14 4.58 7.03
C LYS A 61 -36.31 4.19 6.14
N THR A 62 -37.23 3.34 6.62
CA THR A 62 -38.65 3.26 6.15
C THR A 62 -39.46 2.33 7.07
N PRO A 63 -40.80 2.47 7.21
CA PRO A 63 -41.70 3.56 6.82
C PRO A 63 -42.09 4.50 7.97
#